data_AF-A0A1E1WCH7-F1
#
_entry.id   AF-A0A1E1WCH7-F1
#
_cell.length_a   1.000
_cell.length_b   1.000
_cell.length_c   1.000
_cell.angle_alpha   90.00
_cell.angle_beta   90.00
_cell.angle_gamma   90.00
#
_symmetry.space_group_name_H-M   'P 1'
#
loop_
_entity.id
_entity.type
_entity.pdbx_description
1 polymer ?
#
loop_
_entity_poly.entity_id
_entity_poly.type
_entity_poly.pdbx_seq_one_letter_code
_entity_poly.pdbx_strand_id
1 'polypeptide(L)'
;QIVNLKPLTFASADGLNNFLDKFAASVCAFDRLKIKDKVDFIFLFLALQKLDKETACLYENSVRSEKLPTYDSLIRFIKEQIKIIDRTSNKPCQIYGNKNNRFQSPA
;
A
#
# COMPACT_ATOMS: atom_id res chain seq x y z
N GLN A 1 -1.43 5.48 -13.09
CA GLN A 1 -1.03 4.06 -13.29
C GLN A 1 0.05 4.01 -14.36
N ILE A 2 1.12 3.24 -14.14
CA ILE A 2 2.30 3.19 -15.04
C ILE A 2 1.97 2.39 -16.31
N VAL A 3 1.38 1.21 -16.13
CA VAL A 3 0.84 0.38 -17.22
C VAL A 3 -0.49 -0.20 -16.76
N ASN A 4 -1.58 0.11 -17.48
CA ASN A 4 -2.87 -0.53 -17.29
C ASN A 4 -3.36 -1.03 -18.65
N LEU A 5 -2.77 -2.13 -19.08
CA LEU A 5 -3.08 -2.79 -20.34
C LEU A 5 -3.83 -4.09 -20.03
N LYS A 6 -4.99 -4.26 -20.65
CA LYS A 6 -5.68 -5.55 -20.61
C LYS A 6 -4.91 -6.53 -21.51
N PRO A 7 -4.77 -7.80 -21.11
CA PRO A 7 -4.20 -8.83 -21.98
C PRO A 7 -4.95 -8.88 -23.33
N LEU A 8 -4.20 -8.99 -24.42
CA LEU A 8 -4.76 -9.30 -25.73
C LEU A 8 -5.26 -10.76 -25.71
N THR A 9 -6.52 -10.97 -26.10
CA THR A 9 -7.15 -12.30 -26.12
C THR A 9 -6.99 -13.01 -27.46
N PHE A 10 -6.80 -12.26 -28.54
CA PHE A 10 -6.49 -12.77 -29.88
C PHE A 10 -5.65 -11.74 -30.64
N ALA A 11 -4.82 -12.21 -31.57
CA ALA A 11 -4.00 -11.34 -32.40
C ALA A 11 -4.83 -10.76 -33.55
N SER A 12 -5.00 -9.44 -33.57
CA SER A 12 -5.56 -8.69 -34.70
C SER A 12 -4.71 -7.44 -34.95
N ALA A 13 -4.67 -6.97 -36.20
CA ALA A 13 -3.91 -5.76 -36.55
C ALA A 13 -4.36 -4.55 -35.70
N ASP A 14 -5.67 -4.36 -35.55
CA ASP A 14 -6.23 -3.27 -34.73
C ASP A 14 -5.88 -3.42 -33.24
N GLY A 15 -5.91 -4.65 -32.72
CA GLY A 15 -5.57 -4.94 -31.33
C GLY A 15 -4.09 -4.66 -31.05
N LEU A 16 -3.21 -5.06 -31.95
CA LEU A 16 -1.76 -4.83 -31.85
C LEU A 16 -1.40 -3.36 -31.98
N ASN A 17 -2.02 -2.61 -32.91
CA ASN A 17 -1.82 -1.16 -33.04
C ASN A 17 -2.26 -0.42 -31.77
N ASN A 18 -3.45 -0.73 -31.24
CA ASN A 18 -3.95 -0.11 -30.02
C ASN A 18 -3.07 -0.44 -28.80
N PHE A 19 -2.58 -1.67 -28.70
CA PHE A 19 -1.62 -2.06 -27.68
C PHE A 19 -0.32 -1.27 -27.81
N LEU A 20 0.24 -1.20 -29.02
CA LEU A 20 1.48 -0.49 -29.31
C LEU A 20 1.37 0.99 -28.91
N ASP A 21 0.32 1.67 -29.34
CA ASP A 21 0.10 3.09 -29.04
C ASP A 21 0.05 3.34 -27.54
N LYS A 22 -0.74 2.55 -26.81
CA LYS A 22 -0.88 2.70 -25.35
C LYS A 22 0.39 2.34 -24.60
N PHE A 23 1.06 1.26 -24.99
CA PHE A 23 2.29 0.82 -24.35
C PHE A 23 3.41 1.84 -24.56
N ALA A 24 3.61 2.29 -25.81
CA ALA A 24 4.61 3.31 -26.13
C ALA A 24 4.33 4.64 -25.41
N ALA A 25 3.07 5.07 -25.34
CA ALA A 25 2.68 6.26 -24.59
C ALA A 25 2.98 6.11 -23.09
N SER A 26 2.67 4.95 -22.50
CA SER A 26 2.99 4.63 -21.09
C SER A 26 4.49 4.67 -20.81
N VAL A 27 5.32 4.05 -21.66
CA VAL A 27 6.78 4.04 -21.50
C VAL A 27 7.35 5.46 -21.65
N CYS A 28 6.92 6.21 -22.67
CA CYS A 28 7.32 7.60 -22.86
C CYS A 28 6.94 8.48 -21.66
N ALA A 29 5.74 8.30 -21.11
CA ALA A 29 5.29 9.03 -19.92
C ALA A 29 6.14 8.67 -18.69
N PHE A 30 6.45 7.38 -18.51
CA PHE A 30 7.29 6.91 -17.42
C PHE A 30 8.72 7.47 -17.50
N ASP A 31 9.31 7.50 -18.69
CA ASP A 31 10.65 8.07 -18.90
C ASP A 31 10.70 9.58 -18.59
N ARG A 32 9.61 10.30 -18.86
CA ARG A 32 9.48 11.74 -18.55
C ARG A 32 9.39 12.05 -17.06
N LEU A 33 9.04 11.09 -16.21
CA LEU A 33 8.96 11.29 -14.76
C LEU A 33 10.34 11.52 -14.10
N LYS A 34 11.45 11.37 -14.84
CA LYS A 34 12.82 11.60 -14.36
C LYS A 34 13.12 10.94 -13.01
N ILE A 35 12.54 9.76 -12.79
CA ILE A 35 12.79 8.96 -11.58
C ILE A 35 14.24 8.49 -11.62
N LYS A 36 14.97 8.74 -10.53
CA LYS A 36 16.40 8.40 -10.42
C LYS A 36 16.63 6.90 -10.52
N ASP A 37 15.82 6.12 -9.79
CA ASP A 37 15.84 4.67 -9.82
C ASP A 37 14.47 4.12 -10.25
N LYS A 38 14.37 3.78 -11.54
CA LYS A 38 13.13 3.24 -12.11
C LYS A 38 12.84 1.83 -11.60
N VAL A 39 13.87 1.06 -11.29
CA VAL A 39 13.73 -0.35 -10.86
C VAL A 39 13.13 -0.39 -9.46
N ASP A 40 13.67 0.42 -8.56
CA ASP A 40 13.13 0.62 -7.20
C ASP A 40 11.63 1.00 -7.25
N PHE A 41 11.29 1.99 -8.07
CA PHE A 41 9.91 2.42 -8.22
C PHE A 41 8.97 1.34 -8.79
N ILE A 42 9.44 0.55 -9.77
CA ILE A 42 8.66 -0.57 -10.32
C ILE A 42 8.40 -1.61 -9.25
N PHE A 43 9.41 -1.99 -8.45
CA PHE A 43 9.23 -2.95 -7.37
C PHE A 43 8.27 -2.44 -6.30
N LEU A 44 8.40 -1.17 -5.91
CA LEU A 44 7.47 -0.52 -4.98
C LEU A 44 6.03 -0.55 -5.53
N PHE A 45 5.84 -0.15 -6.78
CA PHE A 45 4.53 -0.14 -7.43
C PHE A 45 3.89 -1.53 -7.48
N LEU A 46 4.67 -2.56 -7.86
CA LEU A 46 4.19 -3.94 -7.91
C LEU A 46 3.82 -4.45 -6.51
N ALA A 47 4.62 -4.13 -5.48
CA ALA A 47 4.33 -4.52 -4.11
C ALA A 47 3.03 -3.88 -3.60
N LEU A 48 2.82 -2.58 -3.85
CA LEU A 48 1.59 -1.87 -3.46
C LEU A 48 0.34 -2.43 -4.14
N GLN A 49 0.45 -2.94 -5.37
CA GLN A 49 -0.67 -3.60 -6.06
C GLN A 49 -1.08 -4.94 -5.42
N LYS A 50 -0.18 -5.57 -4.66
CA LYS A 50 -0.41 -6.88 -4.02
C LYS A 50 -0.74 -6.77 -2.54
N LEU A 51 -0.47 -5.62 -1.93
CA LEU A 51 -0.80 -5.35 -0.55
C LEU A 51 -2.31 -5.13 -0.38
N ASP A 52 -2.84 -5.45 0.80
CA ASP A 52 -4.22 -5.12 1.11
C ASP A 52 -4.41 -3.59 1.19
N LYS A 53 -5.65 -3.15 0.95
CA LYS A 53 -5.98 -1.72 0.85
C LYS A 53 -5.70 -0.95 2.13
N GLU A 54 -5.86 -1.59 3.29
CA GLU A 54 -5.69 -0.93 4.58
C GLU A 54 -4.21 -0.68 4.84
N THR A 55 -3.37 -1.70 4.70
CA THR A 55 -1.92 -1.57 4.85
C THR A 55 -1.31 -0.62 3.83
N ALA A 56 -1.77 -0.65 2.57
CA ALA A 56 -1.33 0.29 1.55
C ALA A 56 -1.69 1.75 1.89
N CYS A 57 -2.91 2.01 2.37
CA CYS A 57 -3.33 3.33 2.82
C CYS A 57 -2.49 3.84 4.01
N LEU A 58 -2.20 2.97 4.99
CA LEU A 58 -1.34 3.31 6.12
C LEU A 58 0.08 3.64 5.67
N TYR A 59 0.61 2.89 4.71
CA TYR A 59 1.91 3.19 4.12
C TYR A 59 1.92 4.56 3.44
N GLU A 60 0.97 4.84 2.55
CA GLU A 60 0.85 6.12 1.85
C GLU A 60 0.77 7.31 2.81
N ASN A 61 0.03 7.16 3.92
CA ASN A 61 -0.03 8.17 4.97
C ASN A 61 1.30 8.37 5.70
N SER A 62 2.05 7.28 5.93
CA SER A 62 3.34 7.33 6.62
C SER A 62 4.44 8.01 5.80
N VAL A 63 4.38 7.93 4.47
CA VAL A 63 5.39 8.50 3.56
C VAL A 63 4.94 9.80 2.89
N ARG A 64 3.84 10.41 3.35
CA ARG A 64 3.26 11.63 2.74
C ARG A 64 4.23 12.82 2.67
N SER A 65 5.20 12.89 3.58
CA SER A 65 6.23 13.93 3.62
C SER A 65 7.46 13.62 2.74
N GLU A 66 7.58 12.39 2.24
CA GLU A 66 8.70 11.94 1.43
C GLU A 66 8.45 12.26 -0.06
N LYS A 67 9.46 12.82 -0.74
CA LYS A 67 9.34 13.24 -2.15
C LYS A 67 9.09 12.06 -3.10
N LEU A 68 9.72 10.93 -2.83
CA LEU A 68 9.54 9.69 -3.59
C LEU A 68 9.88 8.51 -2.65
N PRO A 69 8.89 7.71 -2.25
CA PRO A 69 9.15 6.52 -1.45
C PRO A 69 9.93 5.47 -2.25
N THR A 70 10.66 4.61 -1.55
CA THR A 70 11.48 3.54 -2.14
C THR A 70 10.94 2.16 -1.77
N TYR A 71 11.41 1.09 -2.43
CA TYR A 71 11.02 -0.26 -2.01
C TYR A 71 11.56 -0.56 -0.59
N ASP A 72 12.75 -0.06 -0.24
CA ASP A 72 13.33 -0.24 1.08
C ASP A 72 12.48 0.40 2.19
N SER A 73 11.89 1.57 1.94
CA SER A 73 11.02 2.22 2.92
C SER A 73 9.73 1.41 3.13
N LEU A 74 9.17 0.81 2.07
CA LEU A 74 8.05 -0.13 2.20
C LEU A 74 8.43 -1.37 3.01
N ILE A 75 9.60 -1.98 2.76
CA ILE A 75 10.05 -3.15 3.53
C ILE A 75 10.20 -2.83 5.01
N ARG A 76 10.76 -1.66 5.35
CA ARG A 76 10.86 -1.20 6.74
C ARG A 76 9.48 -1.02 7.36
N PHE A 77 8.57 -0.35 6.65
CA PHE A 77 7.20 -0.14 7.09
C PHE A 77 6.47 -1.46 7.37
N ILE A 78 6.51 -2.42 6.44
CA ILE A 78 5.85 -3.73 6.61
C ILE A 78 6.40 -4.45 7.84
N LYS A 79 7.72 -4.43 8.06
CA LYS A 79 8.35 -5.03 9.25
C LYS A 79 7.86 -4.38 10.55
N GLU A 80 7.57 -3.08 10.54
CA GLU A 80 7.00 -2.38 11.70
C GLU A 80 5.53 -2.75 11.91
N GLN A 81 4.74 -2.82 10.83
CA GLN A 81 3.33 -3.23 10.90
C GLN A 81 3.16 -4.65 11.46
N ILE A 82 4.01 -5.60 11.06
CA ILE A 82 4.03 -6.96 11.63
C ILE A 82 4.21 -6.90 13.15
N LYS A 83 5.21 -6.14 13.64
CA LYS A 83 5.47 -5.98 15.08
C LYS A 83 4.27 -5.35 15.82
N ILE A 84 3.57 -4.42 15.20
CA ILE A 84 2.39 -3.76 15.79
C ILE A 84 1.24 -4.75 15.92
N ILE A 85 0.97 -5.53 14.87
CA ILE A 85 -0.08 -6.55 14.84
C ILE A 85 0.20 -7.61 15.91
N ASP A 86 1.42 -8.13 15.99
CA ASP A 86 1.82 -9.14 16.98
C ASP A 86 1.63 -8.66 18.42
N ARG A 87 1.93 -7.39 18.69
CA ARG A 87 1.80 -6.78 20.04
C ARG A 87 0.37 -6.45 20.41
N THR A 88 -0.48 -6.16 19.43
CA THR A 88 -1.87 -5.74 19.65
C THR A 88 -2.82 -6.93 19.67
N SER A 89 -2.53 -7.98 18.89
CA SER A 89 -3.30 -9.23 18.87
C SER A 89 -3.18 -10.02 20.18
N ASN A 90 -2.03 -9.94 20.86
CA ASN A 90 -1.76 -10.68 22.11
C ASN A 90 -2.24 -10.01 23.41
N LYS A 91 -2.98 -8.90 23.33
CA LYS A 91 -3.53 -8.24 24.52
C LYS A 91 -5.04 -8.49 24.62
N PRO A 92 -5.53 -9.36 25.51
CA PRO A 92 -6.91 -9.25 25.94
C PRO A 92 -7.07 -7.88 26.60
N CYS A 93 -7.97 -7.06 26.06
CA CYS A 93 -8.44 -5.87 26.75
C CYS A 93 -8.93 -6.30 28.14
N GLN A 94 -8.14 -6.01 29.18
CA GLN A 94 -8.61 -6.08 30.56
C GLN A 94 -9.64 -4.95 30.70
N ILE A 95 -10.90 -5.31 30.47
CA ILE A 95 -12.05 -4.51 30.86
C ILE A 95 -11.85 -4.18 32.34
N TYR A 96 -11.79 -2.90 32.68
CA TYR A 96 -11.82 -2.44 34.06
C TYR A 96 -13.11 -2.94 34.71
N GLY A 97 -13.03 -4.08 35.38
CA GLY A 97 -14.05 -4.56 36.30
C GLY A 97 -13.95 -3.77 37.60
N ASN A 98 -14.52 -2.57 37.66
CA ASN A 98 -14.73 -1.91 38.93
C ASN A 98 -16.02 -2.45 39.58
N LYS A 99 -15.89 -3.56 40.32
CA LYS A 99 -16.90 -4.02 41.27
C LYS A 99 -16.54 -3.45 42.64
N ASN A 100 -17.36 -2.52 43.17
CA ASN A 100 -17.98 -2.62 44.51
C ASN A 100 -18.52 -1.27 45.06
N ASN A 101 -19.85 -1.19 45.11
CA ASN A 101 -20.71 -0.85 46.27
C ASN A 101 -20.16 0.06 47.39
N ARG A 102 -20.81 1.22 47.60
CA ARG A 102 -21.65 1.52 48.79
C ARG A 102 -22.08 2.99 48.82
N PHE A 103 -23.37 3.25 48.61
CA PHE A 103 -24.08 4.34 49.29
C PHE A 103 -25.46 3.80 49.69
N GLN A 104 -25.56 3.33 50.93
CA GLN A 104 -26.82 3.24 51.66
C GLN A 104 -26.90 4.49 52.53
N SER A 105 -27.93 5.31 52.30
CA SER A 105 -28.25 6.47 53.14
C SER A 105 -28.84 6.01 54.48
N PRO A 106 -28.43 6.59 55.62
CA PRO A 106 -29.15 6.39 56.87
C PRO A 106 -30.28 7.43 57.01
N ALA A 107 -31.43 6.89 57.46
CA ALA A 107 -32.58 7.47 58.17
C ALA A 107 -33.04 8.90 57.85
#